data_AF-A0A8K1FXB8-F1
#
_entry.id   AF-A0A8K1FXB8-F1
#
_cell.length_a   1.000
_cell.length_b   1.000
_cell.length_c   1.000
_cell.angle_alpha   90.00
_cell.angle_beta   90.00
_cell.angle_gamma   90.00
#
_symmetry.space_group_name_H-M   'P 1'
#
loop_
_entity.id
_entity.type
_entity.pdbx_description
1 polymer ?
#
loop_
_entity_poly.entity_id
_entity_poly.type
_entity_poly.pdbx_seq_one_letter_code
_entity_poly.pdbx_strand_id
1 'polypeptide(L)'
;KVAQGPVLELRDVDVGHSGTYQCVATNQLGQDGHRVFRALSPELALEVTPGSPWVTAVAVNVGKTLLFLVLLLAVIGGCHCWHCRGG
;
A
#
# COMPACT_ATOMS: atom_id res chain seq x y z
N LYS A 1 1.05 14.76 35.96
CA LYS A 1 0.51 15.23 34.66
C LYS A 1 1.32 14.52 33.56
N VAL A 2 0.68 13.79 32.66
CA VAL A 2 1.37 13.10 31.54
C VAL A 2 1.41 14.05 30.35
N ALA A 3 2.58 14.22 29.75
CA ALA A 3 2.72 14.96 28.50
C ALA A 3 2.35 14.04 27.33
N GLN A 4 1.55 14.53 26.38
CA GLN A 4 1.25 13.81 25.13
C GLN A 4 2.14 14.36 24.02
N GLY A 5 2.81 13.45 23.31
CA GLY A 5 3.64 13.76 22.15
C GLY A 5 2.86 13.65 20.83
N PRO A 6 3.51 13.95 19.69
CA PRO A 6 2.93 13.75 18.37
C PRO A 6 2.70 12.26 18.09
N VAL A 7 1.73 11.97 17.21
CA VAL A 7 1.44 10.62 16.71
C VAL A 7 2.26 10.36 15.44
N LEU A 8 2.86 9.17 15.34
CA LEU A 8 3.52 8.71 14.12
C LEU A 8 2.49 8.01 13.23
N GLU A 9 2.26 8.57 12.04
CA GLU A 9 1.44 7.94 11.00
C GLU A 9 2.33 7.35 9.91
N LEU A 10 2.18 6.06 9.63
CA LEU A 10 2.85 5.36 8.53
C LEU A 10 1.84 5.21 7.38
N ARG A 11 2.20 5.66 6.19
CA ARG A 11 1.37 5.59 4.97
C ARG A 11 2.16 4.88 3.88
N ASP A 12 1.45 4.17 3.01
CA ASP A 12 2.06 3.38 1.92
C ASP A 12 3.17 2.43 2.44
N VAL A 13 2.79 1.62 3.43
CA VAL A 13 3.72 0.80 4.22
C VAL A 13 4.13 -0.44 3.43
N ASP A 14 5.42 -0.57 3.16
CA ASP A 14 6.04 -1.81 2.68
C ASP A 14 6.80 -2.56 3.78
N VAL A 15 7.23 -3.79 3.46
CA VAL A 15 7.92 -4.72 4.38
C VAL A 15 9.17 -4.10 5.01
N GLY A 16 9.85 -3.18 4.32
CA GLY A 16 11.02 -2.45 4.79
C GLY A 16 10.76 -1.49 5.96
N HIS A 17 9.50 -1.16 6.25
CA HIS A 17 9.12 -0.38 7.43
C HIS A 17 9.05 -1.20 8.73
N SER A 18 9.25 -2.53 8.64
CA SER A 18 9.32 -3.39 9.82
C SER A 18 10.52 -3.02 10.70
N GLY A 19 10.34 -3.07 12.02
CA GLY A 19 11.41 -2.77 12.96
C GLY A 19 10.90 -2.39 14.34
N THR A 20 11.84 -1.96 15.19
CA THR A 20 11.52 -1.50 16.54
C THR A 20 11.34 0.00 16.56
N TYR A 21 10.20 0.45 17.07
CA TYR A 21 9.84 1.85 17.22
C TYR A 21 9.85 2.23 18.71
N GLN A 22 10.30 3.45 19.00
CA GLN A 22 10.33 3.95 20.37
C GLN A 22 10.07 5.46 20.38
N CYS A 23 9.12 5.89 21.20
CA CYS A 23 8.90 7.31 21.44
C CYS A 23 10.01 7.86 22.35
N VAL A 24 10.62 8.97 21.93
CA VAL A 24 11.66 9.66 22.68
C VAL A 24 11.20 11.08 23.00
N ALA A 25 11.06 11.39 24.28
CA ALA A 25 10.80 12.75 24.73
C ALA A 25 12.12 13.43 25.09
N THR A 26 12.45 14.52 24.41
CA THR A 26 13.63 15.35 24.71
C THR A 26 13.22 16.62 25.45
N ASN A 27 13.86 16.92 26.57
CA ASN A 27 13.71 18.19 27.26
C ASN A 27 15.06 18.90 27.35
N GLN A 28 15.16 20.12 26.81
CA GLN A 28 16.35 20.95 26.91
C GLN A 28 16.21 21.89 28.12
N LEU A 29 17.18 21.86 29.03
CA LEU A 29 17.16 22.64 30.26
C LEU A 29 18.45 23.44 30.43
N GLY A 30 18.34 24.67 30.92
CA GLY A 30 19.47 25.59 31.09
C GLY A 30 19.44 26.73 30.06
N GLN A 31 19.87 27.93 30.45
CA GLN A 31 19.87 29.14 29.60
C GLN A 31 20.79 29.03 28.38
N ASP A 32 21.76 28.13 28.46
CA ASP A 32 22.71 27.75 27.42
C ASP A 32 22.17 26.63 26.51
N GLY A 33 21.11 25.91 26.90
CA GLY A 33 20.53 24.81 26.10
C GLY A 33 21.40 23.55 26.02
N HIS A 34 22.48 23.49 26.81
CA HIS A 34 23.48 22.41 26.71
C HIS A 34 23.09 21.12 27.44
N ARG A 35 22.04 21.12 28.26
CA ARG A 35 21.56 19.92 28.96
C ARG A 35 20.31 19.39 28.29
N VAL A 36 20.43 18.25 27.62
CA VAL A 36 19.31 17.55 26.99
C VAL A 36 18.99 16.30 27.78
N PHE A 37 17.80 16.25 28.37
CA PHE A 37 17.24 15.06 29.01
C PHE A 37 16.45 14.27 27.98
N ARG A 38 16.59 12.94 28.01
CA ARG A 38 15.82 12.01 27.17
C ARG A 38 15.03 11.06 28.07
N ALA A 39 13.74 10.94 27.82
CA ALA A 39 12.90 9.90 28.38
C ALA A 39 12.45 8.97 27.25
N LEU A 40 12.62 7.66 27.46
CA LEU A 40 12.30 6.62 26.50
C LEU A 40 10.99 5.93 26.91
N SER A 41 10.11 5.70 25.93
CA SER A 41 8.96 4.81 26.06
C SER A 41 9.39 3.34 25.97
N PRO A 42 8.57 2.37 26.38
CA PRO A 42 8.76 0.98 25.96
C PRO A 42 8.89 0.85 24.43
N GLU A 43 9.68 -0.13 24.00
CA GLU A 43 9.87 -0.47 22.59
C GLU A 43 8.63 -1.16 22.02
N LEU A 44 8.31 -0.85 20.76
CA LEU A 44 7.23 -1.46 19.99
C LEU A 44 7.81 -2.15 18.75
N ALA A 45 7.74 -3.48 18.71
CA ALA A 45 8.09 -4.25 17.53
C ALA A 45 6.95 -4.17 16.51
N LEU A 46 7.23 -3.61 15.34
CA LEU A 46 6.30 -3.53 14.21
C LEU A 46 6.75 -4.51 13.12
N GLU A 47 5.89 -5.47 12.81
CA GLU A 47 6.09 -6.41 11.71
C GLU A 47 5.08 -6.12 10.60
N VAL A 48 5.58 -5.90 9.38
CA VAL A 48 4.76 -5.69 8.19
C VAL A 48 4.90 -6.92 7.31
N THR A 49 3.78 -7.62 7.09
CA THR A 49 3.75 -8.78 6.21
C THR A 49 3.25 -8.40 4.81
N PRO A 50 3.80 -8.99 3.74
CA PRO A 50 3.29 -8.77 2.40
C PRO A 50 1.83 -9.25 2.31
N GLY A 51 0.98 -8.42 1.70
CA GLY A 51 -0.40 -8.78 1.43
C GLY A 51 -0.53 -10.01 0.53
N SER A 52 -1.66 -10.72 0.64
CA SER A 52 -1.98 -11.88 -0.20
C SER A 52 -1.85 -11.54 -1.70
N PRO A 53 -1.02 -12.27 -2.47
CA PRO A 53 -0.86 -12.04 -3.90
C PRO A 53 -2.15 -12.19 -4.71
N TRP A 54 -3.12 -12.92 -4.17
CA TRP A 54 -4.37 -13.25 -4.86
C TRP A 54 -5.32 -12.05 -4.99
N VAL A 55 -5.18 -11.03 -4.14
CA VAL A 55 -6.10 -9.88 -4.10
C VAL A 55 -5.79 -8.87 -5.22
N THR A 56 -4.54 -8.76 -5.66
CA THR A 56 -4.12 -7.86 -6.74
C THR A 56 -4.20 -8.51 -8.12
N ALA A 57 -4.10 -9.84 -8.22
CA ALA A 57 -4.15 -10.55 -9.49
C ALA A 57 -5.52 -10.52 -10.19
N VAL A 58 -6.62 -10.42 -9.43
CA VAL A 58 -7.99 -10.44 -9.99
C VAL A 58 -8.32 -9.20 -10.83
N ALA A 59 -7.80 -8.02 -10.51
CA ALA A 59 -8.14 -6.79 -11.22
C ALA A 59 -7.62 -6.77 -12.68
N VAL A 60 -6.44 -7.34 -12.93
CA VAL A 60 -5.82 -7.35 -14.26
C VAL A 60 -6.44 -8.41 -15.17
N ASN A 61 -6.92 -9.52 -14.59
CA ASN A 61 -7.41 -10.66 -15.38
C ASN A 61 -8.82 -10.45 -15.93
N VAL A 62 -9.68 -9.69 -15.25
CA VAL A 62 -11.05 -9.41 -15.72
C VAL A 62 -11.03 -8.54 -16.98
N GLY A 63 -10.22 -7.47 -16.99
CA GLY A 63 -10.13 -6.56 -18.14
C GLY A 63 -9.61 -7.25 -19.40
N LYS A 64 -8.57 -8.09 -19.27
CA LYS A 64 -7.97 -8.81 -20.41
C LYS A 64 -8.93 -9.87 -20.97
N THR A 65 -9.66 -10.56 -20.10
CA THR A 65 -10.65 -11.56 -20.50
C THR A 65 -11.84 -10.92 -21.22
N LEU A 66 -12.34 -9.79 -20.71
CA LEU A 66 -13.40 -9.02 -21.39
C LEU A 66 -12.95 -8.54 -22.77
N LEU A 67 -11.76 -7.95 -22.88
CA LEU A 67 -11.23 -7.44 -24.16
C LEU A 67 -11.13 -8.57 -25.20
N PHE A 68 -10.61 -9.72 -24.78
CA PHE A 68 -10.48 -10.89 -25.67
C PHE A 68 -11.85 -11.40 -26.14
N LEU A 69 -12.85 -11.46 -25.25
CA LEU A 69 -14.21 -11.87 -25.62
C LEU A 69 -14.85 -10.91 -26.64
N VAL A 70 -14.68 -9.60 -26.47
CA VAL A 70 -15.20 -8.59 -27.41
C VAL A 70 -14.56 -8.74 -28.79
N LEU A 71 -13.24 -8.96 -28.85
CA LEU A 71 -12.53 -9.19 -30.11
C LEU A 71 -13.02 -10.45 -30.84
N LEU A 72 -13.23 -11.56 -30.11
CA LEU A 72 -13.76 -12.79 -30.70
C LEU A 72 -15.17 -12.59 -31.28
N LEU A 73 -16.06 -11.92 -30.56
CA LEU A 73 -17.42 -11.64 -31.05
C LEU A 73 -17.40 -10.73 -32.29
N ALA A 74 -16.50 -9.75 -32.35
CA ALA A 74 -16.34 -8.89 -33.51
C ALA A 74 -15.88 -9.67 -34.75
N VAL A 75 -14.94 -10.60 -34.59
CA VAL A 75 -14.45 -11.48 -35.69
C VAL A 75 -15.57 -12.40 -36.17
N ILE A 76 -16.26 -13.08 -35.26
CA ILE A 76 -17.36 -14.00 -35.62
C ILE A 76 -18.49 -13.25 -36.33
N GLY A 77 -18.90 -12.08 -35.80
CA GLY A 77 -19.91 -11.23 -36.41
C GLY A 77 -19.50 -10.72 -37.79
N GLY A 78 -18.23 -10.32 -37.96
CA GLY A 78 -17.66 -9.92 -39.25
C GLY A 78 -17.68 -11.04 -40.28
N CYS A 79 -17.26 -12.25 -39.88
CA CYS A 79 -17.30 -13.44 -40.75
C CYS A 79 -18.73 -13.81 -41.14
N HIS A 80 -19.69 -13.77 -40.20
CA HIS A 80 -21.09 -14.03 -40.47
C HIS A 80 -21.68 -13.01 -41.44
N CYS A 81 -21.44 -11.70 -41.20
CA CYS A 81 -21.89 -10.65 -42.10
C CYS A 81 -21.32 -10.79 -43.51
N TRP A 82 -20.05 -11.22 -43.64
CA TRP A 82 -19.43 -11.46 -44.93
C TRP A 82 -20.08 -12.65 -45.64
N HIS A 83 -20.27 -13.77 -44.94
CA HIS A 83 -20.94 -14.94 -45.50
C HIS A 83 -22.41 -14.66 -45.88
N CYS A 84 -23.13 -13.85 -45.10
CA CYS A 84 -24.51 -13.49 -45.40
C CYS A 84 -24.67 -12.46 -46.53
N ARG A 85 -23.62 -11.69 -46.88
CA ARG A 85 -23.63 -10.71 -47.99
C ARG A 85 -22.98 -11.20 -49.27
N GLY A 86 -22.27 -12.33 -49.23
CA GLY A 86 -21.57 -12.92 -50.37
C GLY A 86 -22.27 -14.12 -51.02
N GLY A 87 -23.53 -14.39 -50.67
CA GLY A 87 -24.37 -15.45 -51.26
C GLY A 87 -25.57 -14.87 -52.00
#